data_AF-A0A6J8BSZ7-F1
#
_entry.id   AF-A0A6J8BSZ7-F1
#
_cell.length_a   1.000
_cell.length_b   1.000
_cell.length_c   1.000
_cell.angle_alpha   90.00
_cell.angle_beta   90.00
_cell.angle_gamma   90.00
#
_symmetry.space_group_name_H-M   'P 1'
#
loop_
_entity.id
_entity.type
_entity.pdbx_description
1 polymer ?
#
loop_
_entity_poly.entity_id
_entity_poly.type
_entity_poly.pdbx_seq_one_letter_code
_entity_poly.pdbx_strand_id
1 'polypeptide(L)'
;MAAPMKHSATFFSHICSKEYALLRRSFMQSQLICSREKNSESVTSVRIDSKILKTPTKTDGKAQKISRAMRAYLEKAKRYQDAMDEQNTLYEVGKRHLANMMGEDPESFTHKDVKRAVAYLLPSGLHEKKARPVMPLPVDILPVQKVVQFGTDGRPFHFMFYTTKPVFSELLHDVTRHLRTLKAKEDEFYRTDKFDQIYENTLKFVDSDWISYEKFTLLFKEERISQDDYKLFLKNVQRLVDHPLNHKVEDFIMRYREKFQGTQTNPKYKILEESEDGSKVIRAEGGRKTAKAEVKLISPGTGKFTCNGQPINYFPSVICREQIMFPLELAGKLGQVDVEAKVEGGGQSGQSGAIRLGISRCLVSIVDEETVQKMRLAGLLTRDPRMRERSKPFKKGARKGRVWKKR
;
A
#
# COMPACT_ATOMS: atom_id res chain seq x y z
N MET A 1 -29.84 58.22 34.70
CA MET A 1 -28.62 58.79 34.09
C MET A 1 -27.90 57.67 33.37
N ALA A 2 -27.94 57.70 32.05
CA ALA A 2 -27.32 56.69 31.18
C ALA A 2 -25.84 57.05 30.96
N ALA A 3 -24.95 56.06 31.10
CA ALA A 3 -23.57 56.11 30.63
C ALA A 3 -23.33 54.85 29.77
N PRO A 4 -22.85 54.98 28.51
CA PRO A 4 -22.55 53.83 27.67
C PRO A 4 -21.09 53.39 27.79
N MET A 5 -20.84 52.13 28.13
CA MET A 5 -19.55 51.48 27.92
C MET A 5 -19.41 51.10 26.44
N LYS A 6 -18.61 51.87 25.70
CA LYS A 6 -18.07 51.45 24.40
C LYS A 6 -16.61 50.99 24.61
N HIS A 7 -16.27 49.89 23.94
CA HIS A 7 -14.94 49.32 23.68
C HIS A 7 -14.64 47.95 24.32
N SER A 8 -15.38 46.92 23.89
CA SER A 8 -14.89 45.52 23.84
C SER A 8 -14.74 44.97 22.41
N ALA A 9 -14.96 45.79 21.38
CA ALA A 9 -15.01 45.34 19.98
C ALA A 9 -13.64 45.25 19.26
N THR A 10 -12.54 45.71 19.87
CA THR A 10 -11.20 45.69 19.25
C THR A 10 -10.39 44.43 19.56
N PHE A 11 -10.76 43.65 20.57
CA PHE A 11 -10.06 42.41 20.91
C PHE A 11 -10.52 41.21 20.08
N PHE A 12 -11.81 41.14 19.73
CA PHE A 12 -12.36 40.03 18.95
C PHE A 12 -11.99 40.09 17.46
N SER A 13 -11.84 41.29 16.88
CA SER A 13 -11.43 41.44 15.47
C SER A 13 -9.96 41.04 15.22
N HIS A 14 -9.07 41.26 16.20
CA HIS A 14 -7.66 40.88 16.09
C HIS A 14 -7.41 39.38 16.28
N ILE A 15 -8.22 38.70 17.09
CA ILE A 15 -8.13 37.24 17.25
C ILE A 15 -8.66 36.55 15.98
N CYS A 16 -9.79 37.03 15.44
CA CYS A 16 -10.36 36.48 14.21
C CYS A 16 -9.45 36.71 12.98
N SER A 17 -8.75 37.84 12.88
CA SER A 17 -7.78 38.07 11.79
C SER A 17 -6.54 37.19 11.88
N LYS A 18 -6.08 36.86 13.10
CA LYS A 18 -4.91 35.99 13.32
C LYS A 18 -5.24 34.52 13.04
N GLU A 19 -6.42 34.05 13.43
CA GLU A 19 -6.88 32.70 13.11
C GLU A 19 -7.15 32.53 11.61
N TYR A 20 -7.76 33.52 10.94
CA TYR A 20 -7.90 33.50 9.49
C TYR A 20 -6.54 33.53 8.77
N ALA A 21 -5.56 34.29 9.25
CA ALA A 21 -4.21 34.32 8.67
C ALA A 21 -3.44 33.00 8.87
N LEU A 22 -3.63 32.34 10.02
CA LEU A 22 -3.09 31.01 10.28
C LEU A 22 -3.76 29.96 9.40
N LEU A 23 -5.09 29.94 9.30
CA LEU A 23 -5.83 29.06 8.39
C LEU A 23 -5.44 29.28 6.92
N ARG A 24 -5.23 30.53 6.48
CA ARG A 24 -4.77 30.85 5.12
C ARG A 24 -3.31 30.43 4.89
N ARG A 25 -2.43 30.49 5.90
CA ARG A 25 -1.07 29.95 5.84
C ARG A 25 -1.08 28.42 5.80
N SER A 26 -1.93 27.76 6.58
CA SER A 26 -2.12 26.31 6.55
C SER A 26 -2.68 25.83 5.22
N PHE A 27 -3.61 26.60 4.62
CA PHE A 27 -4.22 26.29 3.32
C PHE A 27 -3.26 26.58 2.15
N MET A 28 -2.42 27.62 2.25
CA MET A 28 -1.34 27.87 1.30
C MET A 28 -0.20 26.85 1.44
N GLN A 29 0.13 26.41 2.67
CA GLN A 29 1.07 25.31 2.89
C GLN A 29 0.51 23.98 2.40
N SER A 30 -0.78 23.69 2.58
CA SER A 30 -1.39 22.47 2.03
C SER A 30 -1.49 22.52 0.50
N GLN A 31 -1.75 23.68 -0.11
CA GLN A 31 -1.64 23.86 -1.55
C GLN A 31 -0.19 23.74 -2.05
N LEU A 32 0.80 24.29 -1.33
CA LEU A 32 2.23 24.11 -1.64
C LEU A 32 2.69 22.65 -1.50
N ILE A 33 2.17 21.91 -0.52
CA ILE A 33 2.44 20.47 -0.33
C ILE A 33 1.79 19.66 -1.47
N CYS A 34 0.56 20.00 -1.86
CA CYS A 34 -0.15 19.35 -2.97
C CYS A 34 0.48 19.68 -4.35
N SER A 35 1.06 20.87 -4.52
CA SER A 35 1.88 21.22 -5.69
C SER A 35 3.25 20.53 -5.69
N ARG A 36 3.78 20.14 -4.51
CA ARG A 36 5.06 19.43 -4.38
C ARG A 36 4.93 17.93 -4.66
N GLU A 37 3.77 17.33 -4.38
CA GLU A 37 3.46 15.94 -4.78
C GLU A 37 3.23 15.78 -6.29
N LYS A 38 2.83 16.84 -7.01
CA LYS A 38 2.81 16.83 -8.48
C LYS A 38 4.21 16.80 -9.11
N ASN A 39 5.27 17.09 -8.35
CA ASN A 39 6.65 17.00 -8.82
C ASN A 39 7.30 15.62 -8.57
N SER A 40 6.67 14.71 -7.83
CA SER A 40 7.18 13.34 -7.67
C SER A 40 6.86 12.40 -8.85
N GLU A 41 6.08 12.84 -9.83
CA GLU A 41 5.90 12.14 -11.12
C GLU A 41 6.93 12.55 -12.18
N SER A 42 7.93 13.37 -11.80
CA SER A 42 9.05 13.76 -12.66
C SER A 42 10.35 12.97 -12.40
N VAL A 43 10.23 11.67 -12.14
CA VAL A 43 11.32 10.72 -12.47
C VAL A 43 10.99 10.03 -13.79
N THR A 44 10.43 10.81 -14.71
CA THR A 44 10.17 10.41 -16.09
C THR A 44 11.44 10.69 -16.88
N SER A 45 11.93 9.64 -17.56
CA SER A 45 13.00 9.60 -18.56
C SER A 45 13.95 10.81 -18.55
N VAL A 46 15.22 10.56 -18.21
CA VAL A 46 16.31 11.46 -18.65
C VAL A 46 16.22 11.50 -20.17
N ARG A 47 15.50 12.49 -20.71
CA ARG A 47 15.58 12.88 -22.12
C ARG A 47 17.06 13.12 -22.31
N ILE A 48 17.69 12.36 -23.20
CA ILE A 48 19.03 12.71 -23.64
C ILE A 48 18.85 14.09 -24.24
N ASP A 49 19.37 15.12 -23.56
CA ASP A 49 19.32 16.48 -24.09
C ASP A 49 19.76 16.40 -25.54
N SER A 50 18.96 16.93 -26.47
CA SER A 50 19.29 16.97 -27.90
C SER A 50 20.64 17.68 -28.17
N LYS A 51 21.18 18.38 -27.15
CA LYS A 51 22.54 18.93 -27.10
C LYS A 51 23.65 17.89 -26.97
N ILE A 52 23.41 16.73 -26.33
CA ILE A 52 24.38 15.63 -26.17
C ILE A 52 24.60 14.89 -27.50
N LEU A 53 23.61 14.92 -28.40
CA LEU A 53 23.65 14.30 -29.73
C LEU A 53 24.11 15.25 -30.84
N LYS A 54 24.46 16.51 -30.54
CA LYS A 54 25.08 17.37 -31.54
C LYS A 54 26.47 16.83 -31.86
N THR A 55 26.72 16.61 -33.15
CA THR A 55 28.07 16.36 -33.66
C THR A 55 28.98 17.51 -33.22
N PRO A 56 30.22 17.24 -32.79
CA PRO A 56 31.14 18.30 -32.41
C PRO A 56 31.29 19.25 -33.61
N THR A 57 30.90 20.52 -33.42
CA THR A 57 31.40 21.60 -34.27
C THR A 57 32.91 21.54 -34.19
N LYS A 58 33.57 21.35 -35.34
CA LYS A 58 35.03 21.30 -35.49
C LYS A 58 35.66 22.36 -34.57
N THR A 59 36.22 21.89 -33.47
CA THR A 59 37.14 22.64 -32.63
C THR A 59 38.42 21.81 -32.61
N ASP A 60 39.52 22.49 -32.83
CA ASP A 60 40.76 21.94 -33.32
C ASP A 60 41.40 20.97 -32.32
N GLY A 61 41.21 19.68 -32.58
CA GLY A 61 41.80 18.57 -31.86
C GLY A 61 41.32 17.27 -32.49
N LYS A 62 42.21 16.31 -32.74
CA LYS A 62 41.87 15.02 -33.37
C LYS A 62 40.87 14.26 -32.49
N ALA A 63 39.57 14.45 -32.70
CA ALA A 63 38.53 13.65 -32.07
C ALA A 63 38.77 12.18 -32.43
N GLN A 64 39.12 11.36 -31.44
CA GLN A 64 39.30 9.93 -31.65
C GLN A 64 38.02 9.35 -32.24
N LYS A 65 38.14 8.65 -33.36
CA LYS A 65 36.99 8.03 -34.02
C LYS A 65 36.42 6.96 -33.08
N ILE A 66 35.20 7.20 -32.58
CA ILE A 66 34.44 6.24 -31.77
C ILE A 66 34.45 4.85 -32.41
N SER A 67 34.61 3.81 -31.60
CA SER A 67 34.55 2.42 -32.07
C SER A 67 33.20 2.08 -32.71
N ARG A 68 33.18 1.14 -33.65
CA ARG A 68 31.94 0.72 -34.34
C ARG A 68 30.87 0.25 -33.35
N ALA A 69 31.25 -0.48 -32.31
CA ALA A 69 30.35 -0.98 -31.27
C ALA A 69 29.70 0.18 -30.48
N MET A 70 30.49 1.21 -30.18
CA MET A 70 30.04 2.36 -29.40
C MET A 70 29.09 3.27 -30.21
N ARG A 71 29.29 3.39 -31.54
CA ARG A 71 28.32 4.02 -32.44
C ARG A 71 27.00 3.25 -32.52
N ALA A 72 27.07 1.92 -32.66
CA ALA A 72 25.88 1.07 -32.71
C ALA A 72 25.05 1.15 -31.41
N TYR A 73 25.71 1.30 -30.26
CA TYR A 73 25.02 1.55 -28.98
C TYR A 73 24.26 2.87 -28.96
N LEU A 74 24.89 3.98 -29.39
CA LEU A 74 24.24 5.30 -29.46
C LEU A 74 23.07 5.28 -30.45
N GLU A 75 23.26 4.66 -31.60
CA GLU A 75 22.20 4.52 -32.61
C GLU A 75 21.02 3.69 -32.07
N LYS A 76 21.30 2.60 -31.35
CA LYS A 76 20.26 1.79 -30.70
C LYS A 76 19.46 2.61 -29.68
N ALA A 77 20.13 3.39 -28.85
CA ALA A 77 19.46 4.25 -27.87
C ALA A 77 18.61 5.34 -28.55
N LYS A 78 19.12 5.95 -29.62
CA LYS A 78 18.37 6.92 -30.42
C LYS A 78 17.10 6.29 -31.03
N ARG A 79 17.23 5.14 -31.68
CA ARG A 79 16.09 4.40 -32.25
C ARG A 79 15.02 4.08 -31.21
N TYR A 80 15.43 3.76 -29.96
CA TYR A 80 14.47 3.55 -28.88
C TYR A 80 13.75 4.84 -28.48
N GLN A 81 14.46 5.96 -28.38
CA GLN A 81 13.84 7.27 -28.09
C GLN A 81 12.86 7.69 -29.18
N ASP A 82 13.29 7.60 -30.45
CA ASP A 82 12.44 7.91 -31.59
C ASP A 82 11.16 7.04 -31.56
N ALA A 83 11.31 5.74 -31.31
CA ALA A 83 10.16 4.83 -31.15
C ALA A 83 9.27 5.18 -29.95
N MET A 84 9.83 5.58 -28.80
CA MET A 84 9.06 6.02 -27.63
C MET A 84 8.25 7.28 -27.94
N ASP A 85 8.86 8.25 -28.62
CA ASP A 85 8.20 9.49 -29.02
C ASP A 85 7.06 9.20 -30.03
N GLU A 86 7.31 8.34 -31.01
CA GLU A 86 6.27 7.85 -31.92
C GLU A 86 5.11 7.19 -31.16
N GLN A 87 5.38 6.27 -30.23
CA GLN A 87 4.31 5.62 -29.44
C GLN A 87 3.55 6.62 -28.55
N ASN A 88 4.22 7.63 -27.98
CA ASN A 88 3.56 8.68 -27.20
C ASN A 88 2.59 9.48 -28.07
N THR A 89 3.01 9.89 -29.27
CA THR A 89 2.11 10.62 -30.20
C THR A 89 0.91 9.78 -30.61
N LEU A 90 1.12 8.49 -30.92
CA LEU A 90 0.03 7.57 -31.27
C LEU A 90 -0.93 7.35 -30.09
N TYR A 91 -0.40 7.26 -28.87
CA TYR A 91 -1.21 7.13 -27.66
C TYR A 91 -2.10 8.36 -27.43
N GLU A 92 -1.55 9.57 -27.58
CA GLU A 92 -2.30 10.82 -27.42
C GLU A 92 -3.40 10.97 -28.47
N VAL A 93 -3.11 10.65 -29.73
CA VAL A 93 -4.09 10.63 -30.82
C VAL A 93 -5.18 9.59 -30.53
N GLY A 94 -4.80 8.37 -30.15
CA GLY A 94 -5.74 7.30 -29.79
C GLY A 94 -6.62 7.67 -28.59
N LYS A 95 -6.05 8.37 -27.59
CA LYS A 95 -6.77 8.85 -26.41
C LYS A 95 -7.87 9.84 -26.79
N ARG A 96 -7.57 10.79 -27.69
CA ARG A 96 -8.56 11.76 -28.20
C ARG A 96 -9.67 11.08 -28.98
N HIS A 97 -9.35 10.09 -29.82
CA HIS A 97 -10.37 9.32 -30.54
C HIS A 97 -11.25 8.51 -29.60
N LEU A 98 -10.66 7.90 -28.58
CA LEU A 98 -11.39 7.15 -27.57
C LEU A 98 -12.36 8.04 -26.78
N ALA A 99 -11.92 9.23 -26.38
CA ALA A 99 -12.79 10.22 -25.73
C ALA A 99 -13.97 10.61 -26.63
N ASN A 100 -13.71 10.88 -27.92
CA ASN A 100 -14.76 11.20 -28.89
C ASN A 100 -15.78 10.06 -29.05
N MET A 101 -15.32 8.80 -29.14
CA MET A 101 -16.21 7.64 -29.22
C MET A 101 -17.10 7.47 -27.98
N MET A 102 -16.57 7.82 -26.80
CA MET A 102 -17.30 7.74 -25.53
C MET A 102 -18.15 8.99 -25.24
N GLY A 103 -18.02 10.06 -26.05
CA GLY A 103 -18.69 11.34 -25.82
C GLY A 103 -18.14 12.13 -24.62
N GLU A 104 -16.89 11.89 -24.24
CA GLU A 104 -16.22 12.54 -23.11
C GLU A 104 -15.25 13.64 -23.58
N ASP A 105 -14.94 14.58 -22.70
CA ASP A 105 -13.96 15.64 -22.99
C ASP A 105 -12.52 15.09 -23.07
N PRO A 106 -11.76 15.31 -24.16
CA PRO A 106 -10.41 14.76 -24.32
C PRO A 106 -9.37 15.21 -23.28
N GLU A 107 -9.52 16.43 -22.73
CA GLU A 107 -8.58 16.98 -21.75
C GLU A 107 -8.82 16.37 -20.36
N SER A 108 -10.08 16.29 -19.94
CA SER A 108 -10.46 15.66 -18.67
C SER A 108 -10.30 14.15 -18.66
N PHE A 109 -10.17 13.49 -19.82
CA PHE A 109 -10.13 12.03 -19.92
C PHE A 109 -8.91 11.44 -19.21
N THR A 110 -9.10 10.72 -18.11
CA THR A 110 -7.98 10.13 -17.34
C THR A 110 -7.62 8.72 -17.82
N HIS A 111 -6.45 8.22 -17.43
CA HIS A 111 -6.05 6.85 -17.75
C HIS A 111 -7.00 5.77 -17.18
N LYS A 112 -7.74 6.09 -16.11
CA LYS A 112 -8.78 5.19 -15.56
C LYS A 112 -9.97 5.08 -16.50
N ASP A 113 -10.33 6.19 -17.14
CA ASP A 113 -11.45 6.25 -18.09
C ASP A 113 -11.09 5.56 -19.40
N VAL A 114 -9.83 5.68 -19.85
CA VAL A 114 -9.27 4.87 -20.95
C VAL A 114 -9.47 3.37 -20.67
N LYS A 115 -9.07 2.88 -19.48
CA LYS A 115 -9.24 1.47 -19.11
C LYS A 115 -10.70 1.03 -19.08
N ARG A 116 -11.59 1.90 -18.58
CA ARG A 116 -13.04 1.63 -18.54
C ARG A 116 -13.61 1.55 -19.95
N ALA A 117 -13.27 2.49 -20.82
CA ALA A 117 -13.72 2.55 -22.20
C ALA A 117 -13.22 1.33 -23.00
N VAL A 118 -11.95 0.96 -22.87
CA VAL A 118 -11.40 -0.24 -23.52
C VAL A 118 -12.11 -1.51 -23.02
N ALA A 119 -12.36 -1.63 -21.72
CA ALA A 119 -13.08 -2.79 -21.18
C ALA A 119 -14.53 -2.88 -21.66
N TYR A 120 -15.17 -1.74 -21.96
CA TYR A 120 -16.52 -1.68 -22.51
C TYR A 120 -16.55 -1.99 -24.02
N LEU A 121 -15.67 -1.37 -24.81
CA LEU A 121 -15.61 -1.55 -26.26
C LEU A 121 -15.08 -2.94 -26.66
N LEU A 122 -14.12 -3.47 -25.90
CA LEU A 122 -13.46 -4.75 -26.14
C LEU A 122 -13.63 -5.68 -24.92
N PRO A 123 -14.85 -6.20 -24.67
CA PRO A 123 -15.12 -7.01 -23.51
C PRO A 123 -14.39 -8.36 -23.61
N SER A 124 -13.49 -8.63 -22.68
CA SER A 124 -12.74 -9.89 -22.60
C SER A 124 -13.00 -10.62 -21.29
N GLY A 125 -13.46 -11.88 -21.40
CA GLY A 125 -13.70 -12.79 -20.28
C GLY A 125 -12.45 -13.51 -19.75
N LEU A 126 -11.25 -13.16 -20.24
CA LEU A 126 -10.00 -13.83 -19.85
C LEU A 126 -9.72 -13.63 -18.34
N HIS A 127 -9.40 -14.72 -17.64
CA HIS A 127 -9.08 -14.68 -16.21
C HIS A 127 -7.78 -13.91 -15.94
N GLU A 128 -6.78 -14.08 -16.80
CA GLU A 128 -5.52 -13.34 -16.71
C GLU A 128 -5.70 -11.90 -17.19
N LYS A 129 -5.57 -10.95 -16.26
CA LYS A 129 -5.76 -9.52 -16.56
C LYS A 129 -4.74 -8.96 -17.56
N LYS A 130 -3.54 -9.54 -17.63
CA LYS A 130 -2.47 -9.10 -18.55
C LYS A 130 -2.73 -9.49 -20.00
N ALA A 131 -3.52 -10.55 -20.24
CA ALA A 131 -3.87 -11.01 -21.59
C ALA A 131 -5.11 -10.31 -22.17
N ARG A 132 -5.76 -9.45 -21.38
CA ARG A 132 -6.92 -8.66 -21.82
C ARG A 132 -6.46 -7.53 -22.75
N PRO A 133 -7.33 -7.06 -23.66
CA PRO A 133 -7.07 -5.86 -24.42
C PRO A 133 -6.88 -4.68 -23.47
N VAL A 134 -5.75 -3.99 -23.61
CA VAL A 134 -5.40 -2.82 -22.81
C VAL A 134 -4.78 -1.77 -23.72
N MET A 135 -4.96 -0.50 -23.35
CA MET A 135 -4.24 0.63 -23.93
C MET A 135 -3.41 1.29 -22.80
N PRO A 136 -2.26 0.70 -22.42
CA PRO A 136 -1.37 1.24 -21.38
C PRO A 136 -0.63 2.49 -21.86
N LEU A 137 0.02 3.20 -20.94
CA LEU A 137 0.99 4.23 -21.32
C LEU A 137 2.21 3.55 -21.97
N PRO A 138 2.86 4.16 -22.99
CA PRO A 138 4.01 3.55 -23.66
C PRO A 138 5.17 3.16 -22.73
N VAL A 139 5.37 3.94 -21.66
CA VAL A 139 6.37 3.67 -20.60
C VAL A 139 6.13 2.33 -19.88
N ASP A 140 4.88 1.89 -19.78
CA ASP A 140 4.52 0.63 -19.09
C ASP A 140 4.70 -0.61 -19.98
N ILE A 141 4.77 -0.43 -21.31
CA ILE A 141 4.80 -1.52 -22.30
C ILE A 141 6.23 -1.80 -22.73
N LEU A 142 6.95 -0.75 -23.10
CA LEU A 142 8.29 -0.89 -23.64
C LEU A 142 9.27 -1.14 -22.49
N PRO A 143 10.19 -2.11 -22.63
CA PRO A 143 11.14 -2.41 -21.57
C PRO A 143 12.04 -1.20 -21.29
N VAL A 144 12.37 -0.99 -20.03
CA VAL A 144 13.23 0.11 -19.59
C VAL A 144 14.64 -0.15 -20.10
N GLN A 145 15.13 0.69 -21.00
CA GLN A 145 16.51 0.59 -21.48
C GLN A 145 17.47 1.40 -20.58
N LYS A 146 18.73 0.95 -20.53
CA LYS A 146 19.81 1.71 -19.89
C LYS A 146 19.99 3.05 -20.61
N VAL A 147 20.03 4.12 -19.82
CA VAL A 147 20.38 5.45 -20.32
C VAL A 147 21.78 5.40 -20.93
N VAL A 148 21.99 6.16 -22.00
CA VAL A 148 23.28 6.29 -22.67
C VAL A 148 24.36 6.68 -21.66
N GLN A 149 25.44 5.90 -21.62
CA GLN A 149 26.50 6.03 -20.60
C GLN A 149 27.69 6.91 -21.03
N PHE A 150 27.77 7.29 -22.31
CA PHE A 150 28.88 8.06 -22.87
C PHE A 150 28.43 8.94 -24.05
N GLY A 151 29.17 10.01 -24.32
CA GLY A 151 28.88 10.92 -25.43
C GLY A 151 29.45 10.46 -26.77
N THR A 152 29.31 11.32 -27.78
CA THR A 152 29.94 11.17 -29.10
C THR A 152 31.47 11.37 -29.06
N ASP A 153 31.98 11.90 -27.95
CA ASP A 153 33.40 12.00 -27.62
C ASP A 153 33.99 10.66 -27.13
N GLY A 154 33.14 9.71 -26.75
CA GLY A 154 33.56 8.43 -26.21
C GLY A 154 33.85 8.45 -24.71
N ARG A 155 33.61 9.56 -24.01
CA ARG A 155 33.87 9.69 -22.58
C ARG A 155 32.66 9.20 -21.77
N PRO A 156 32.82 8.28 -20.80
CA PRO A 156 31.74 7.92 -19.90
C PRO A 156 31.28 9.09 -19.03
N PHE A 157 29.97 9.20 -18.83
CA PHE A 157 29.37 10.21 -17.95
C PHE A 157 29.56 9.90 -16.48
N HIS A 158 29.53 8.61 -16.11
CA HIS A 158 29.67 8.17 -14.73
C HIS A 158 31.14 7.85 -14.40
N PHE A 159 31.64 8.35 -13.28
CA PHE A 159 33.04 8.18 -12.89
C PHE A 159 33.41 6.73 -12.56
N MET A 160 32.48 5.95 -11.99
CA MET A 160 32.66 4.49 -11.75
C MET A 160 32.24 3.62 -12.94
N PHE A 161 32.18 4.14 -14.16
CA PHE A 161 31.75 3.37 -15.33
C PHE A 161 32.51 2.04 -15.50
N TYR A 162 33.81 2.04 -15.21
CA TYR A 162 34.68 0.87 -15.39
C TYR A 162 34.53 -0.21 -14.31
N THR A 163 33.66 -0.03 -13.31
CA THR A 163 33.41 -1.06 -12.28
C THR A 163 32.37 -2.10 -12.71
N THR A 164 31.88 -2.05 -13.95
CA THR A 164 30.78 -2.86 -14.53
C THR A 164 29.38 -2.57 -13.98
N LYS A 165 29.29 -2.14 -12.71
CA LYS A 165 28.05 -1.74 -12.01
C LYS A 165 28.21 -0.32 -11.43
N PRO A 166 28.20 0.72 -12.29
CA PRO A 166 28.47 2.09 -11.86
C PRO A 166 27.51 2.58 -10.77
N VAL A 167 26.21 2.37 -10.93
CA VAL A 167 25.20 2.92 -10.01
C VAL A 167 25.22 2.19 -8.67
N PHE A 168 25.36 0.86 -8.67
CA PHE A 168 25.52 0.10 -7.42
C PHE A 168 26.83 0.45 -6.68
N SER A 169 27.92 0.68 -7.42
CA SER A 169 29.19 1.08 -6.80
C SER A 169 29.11 2.48 -6.19
N GLU A 170 28.42 3.40 -6.87
CA GLU A 170 28.15 4.75 -6.37
C GLU A 170 27.34 4.71 -5.07
N LEU A 171 26.28 3.90 -5.04
CA LEU A 171 25.48 3.66 -3.84
C LEU A 171 26.34 3.20 -2.64
N LEU A 172 27.22 2.22 -2.84
CA LEU A 172 28.13 1.75 -1.77
C LEU A 172 29.13 2.83 -1.34
N HIS A 173 29.59 3.64 -2.29
CA HIS A 173 30.45 4.78 -2.01
C HIS A 173 29.72 5.85 -1.20
N ASP A 174 28.47 6.15 -1.51
CA ASP A 174 27.64 7.10 -0.79
C ASP A 174 27.34 6.63 0.63
N VAL A 175 27.03 5.34 0.83
CA VAL A 175 26.91 4.76 2.18
C VAL A 175 28.19 4.96 2.98
N THR A 176 29.33 4.69 2.37
CA THR A 176 30.65 4.87 3.00
C THR A 176 30.93 6.35 3.30
N ARG A 177 30.53 7.26 2.40
CA ARG A 177 30.64 8.71 2.59
C ARG A 177 29.82 9.15 3.79
N HIS A 178 28.56 8.72 3.88
CA HIS A 178 27.69 9.01 5.03
C HIS A 178 28.29 8.48 6.33
N LEU A 179 28.78 7.23 6.35
CA LEU A 179 29.43 6.66 7.54
C LEU A 179 30.65 7.47 7.98
N ARG A 180 31.51 7.92 7.05
CA ARG A 180 32.67 8.76 7.38
C ARG A 180 32.24 10.12 7.94
N THR A 181 31.24 10.75 7.33
CA THR A 181 30.69 12.02 7.82
C THR A 181 30.09 11.89 9.21
N LEU A 182 29.42 10.78 9.52
CA LEU A 182 28.87 10.51 10.84
C LEU A 182 29.98 10.31 11.88
N LYS A 183 30.99 9.48 11.57
CA LYS A 183 32.16 9.28 12.44
C LYS A 183 32.93 10.56 12.72
N ALA A 184 33.18 11.38 11.69
CA ALA A 184 33.86 12.65 11.86
C ALA A 184 33.11 13.60 12.80
N LYS A 185 31.77 13.54 12.80
CA LYS A 185 30.93 14.29 13.74
C LYS A 185 30.97 13.70 15.15
N GLU A 186 31.01 12.38 15.30
CA GLU A 186 31.26 11.75 16.61
C GLU A 186 32.60 12.20 17.18
N ASP A 187 33.68 12.15 16.38
CA ASP A 187 35.01 12.62 16.78
C ASP A 187 34.99 14.09 17.21
N GLU A 188 34.19 14.93 16.56
CA GLU A 188 33.99 16.33 16.94
C GLU A 188 33.28 16.48 18.29
N PHE A 189 32.26 15.66 18.57
CA PHE A 189 31.60 15.64 19.88
C PHE A 189 32.54 15.20 21.00
N TYR A 190 33.40 14.20 20.74
CA TYR A 190 34.43 13.79 21.70
C TYR A 190 35.46 14.88 21.96
N ARG A 191 35.90 15.62 20.94
CA ARG A 191 36.84 16.74 21.10
C ARG A 191 36.26 17.92 21.88
N THR A 192 34.94 18.08 21.84
CA THR A 192 34.23 19.20 22.50
C THR A 192 33.64 18.81 23.85
N ASP A 193 33.94 17.61 24.35
CA ASP A 193 33.42 17.02 25.59
C ASP A 193 31.88 17.00 25.67
N LYS A 194 31.19 16.91 24.53
CA LYS A 194 29.71 16.89 24.41
C LYS A 194 29.20 15.49 24.05
N PHE A 195 29.67 14.46 24.75
CA PHE A 195 29.35 13.07 24.43
C PHE A 195 27.89 12.70 24.70
N ASP A 196 27.22 13.35 25.66
CA ASP A 196 25.82 13.08 25.99
C ASP A 196 24.87 13.38 24.80
N GLN A 197 25.19 14.38 23.99
CA GLN A 197 24.39 14.81 22.84
C GLN A 197 24.39 13.81 21.67
N ILE A 198 25.26 12.80 21.72
CA ILE A 198 25.37 11.78 20.66
C ILE A 198 24.12 10.88 20.62
N TYR A 199 23.49 10.65 21.78
CA TYR A 199 22.39 9.68 21.92
C TYR A 199 21.00 10.31 22.01
N GLU A 200 20.90 11.63 22.14
CA GLU A 200 19.62 12.32 22.37
C GLU A 200 18.59 12.10 21.24
N ASN A 201 19.06 12.05 19.99
CA ASN A 201 18.22 12.03 18.79
C ASN A 201 18.36 10.73 17.97
N THR A 202 18.56 9.59 18.63
CA THR A 202 18.63 8.29 17.94
C THR A 202 17.24 7.89 17.43
N LEU A 203 17.08 7.76 16.12
CA LEU A 203 15.83 7.29 15.51
C LEU A 203 15.71 5.77 15.58
N LYS A 204 14.51 5.29 15.89
CA LYS A 204 14.13 3.86 15.81
C LYS A 204 13.19 3.66 14.63
N PHE A 205 13.60 2.85 13.67
CA PHE A 205 12.86 2.64 12.42
C PHE A 205 11.91 1.42 12.50
N VAL A 206 11.03 1.37 13.51
CA VAL A 206 10.16 0.21 13.77
C VAL A 206 9.06 0.06 12.70
N ASP A 207 8.51 1.18 12.21
CA ASP A 207 7.35 1.18 11.31
C ASP A 207 7.71 1.03 9.82
N SER A 208 8.96 0.67 9.51
CA SER A 208 9.48 0.64 8.15
C SER A 208 10.39 -0.55 7.90
N ASP A 209 10.22 -1.19 6.76
CA ASP A 209 11.02 -2.32 6.32
C ASP A 209 11.93 -1.92 5.15
N TRP A 210 12.99 -2.70 4.95
CA TRP A 210 13.84 -2.54 3.77
C TRP A 210 13.08 -2.91 2.49
N ILE A 211 13.34 -2.17 1.40
CA ILE A 211 12.77 -2.45 0.08
C ILE A 211 13.06 -3.90 -0.34
N SER A 212 12.09 -4.59 -0.97
CA SER A 212 12.31 -5.96 -1.46
C SER A 212 13.39 -6.05 -2.55
N TYR A 213 14.04 -7.20 -2.68
CA TYR A 213 15.07 -7.42 -3.71
C TYR A 213 14.61 -7.08 -5.14
N GLU A 214 13.36 -7.42 -5.46
CA GLU A 214 12.77 -7.15 -6.78
C GLU A 214 12.66 -5.64 -7.03
N LYS A 215 12.09 -4.90 -6.07
CA LYS A 215 11.98 -3.45 -6.15
C LYS A 215 13.34 -2.77 -6.15
N PHE A 216 14.28 -3.26 -5.33
CA PHE A 216 15.65 -2.78 -5.31
C PHE A 216 16.28 -2.91 -6.69
N THR A 217 16.16 -4.06 -7.36
CA THR A 217 16.70 -4.29 -8.71
C THR A 217 16.07 -3.35 -9.75
N LEU A 218 14.78 -3.03 -9.63
CA LEU A 218 14.09 -2.09 -10.51
C LEU A 218 14.65 -0.66 -10.40
N LEU A 219 15.08 -0.22 -9.21
CA LEU A 219 15.68 1.11 -9.02
C LEU A 219 16.95 1.33 -9.86
N PHE A 220 17.74 0.27 -10.08
CA PHE A 220 19.03 0.36 -10.78
C PHE A 220 18.91 0.21 -12.30
N LYS A 221 17.72 0.40 -12.90
CA LYS A 221 17.54 0.45 -14.37
C LYS A 221 18.23 -0.73 -15.08
N GLU A 222 18.01 -1.94 -14.56
CA GLU A 222 18.54 -3.21 -15.07
C GLU A 222 20.08 -3.39 -15.01
N GLU A 223 20.77 -2.78 -14.04
CA GLU A 223 22.05 -3.36 -13.59
C GLU A 223 21.82 -4.79 -13.08
N ARG A 224 22.68 -5.73 -13.49
CA ARG A 224 22.59 -7.13 -13.04
C ARG A 224 23.10 -7.22 -11.62
N ILE A 225 22.19 -7.10 -10.66
CA ILE A 225 22.48 -7.19 -9.23
C ILE A 225 22.26 -8.64 -8.78
N SER A 226 23.21 -9.18 -8.01
CA SER A 226 23.05 -10.49 -7.37
C SER A 226 22.37 -10.34 -6.01
N GLN A 227 21.78 -11.42 -5.49
CA GLN A 227 21.28 -11.44 -4.11
C GLN A 227 22.37 -11.15 -3.08
N ASP A 228 23.62 -11.52 -3.37
CA ASP A 228 24.74 -11.26 -2.46
C ASP A 228 25.15 -9.79 -2.45
N ASP A 229 25.05 -9.10 -3.59
CA ASP A 229 25.23 -7.64 -3.66
C ASP A 229 24.18 -6.92 -2.80
N TYR A 230 22.93 -7.40 -2.86
CA TYR A 230 21.84 -6.87 -2.03
C TYR A 230 22.08 -7.10 -0.54
N LYS A 231 22.54 -8.30 -0.13
CA LYS A 231 22.95 -8.56 1.26
C LYS A 231 24.10 -7.66 1.69
N LEU A 232 25.09 -7.42 0.81
CA LEU A 232 26.20 -6.51 1.08
C LEU A 232 25.71 -5.09 1.30
N PHE A 233 24.80 -4.61 0.47
CA PHE A 233 24.15 -3.31 0.65
C PHE A 233 23.44 -3.23 2.00
N LEU A 234 22.56 -4.19 2.32
CA LEU A 234 21.85 -4.21 3.60
C LEU A 234 22.81 -4.20 4.80
N LYS A 235 23.90 -4.97 4.75
CA LYS A 235 24.92 -4.97 5.81
C LYS A 235 25.54 -3.58 5.99
N ASN A 236 25.81 -2.87 4.91
CA ASN A 236 26.42 -1.54 4.97
C ASN A 236 25.43 -0.46 5.44
N VAL A 237 24.16 -0.53 5.04
CA VAL A 237 23.14 0.43 5.52
C VAL A 237 22.68 0.11 6.94
N GLN A 238 22.67 -1.15 7.36
CA GLN A 238 22.43 -1.51 8.76
C GLN A 238 23.44 -0.81 9.68
N ARG A 239 24.70 -0.71 9.28
CA ARG A 239 25.72 0.07 10.03
C ARG A 239 25.41 1.56 10.13
N LEU A 240 24.69 2.15 9.15
CA LEU A 240 24.22 3.53 9.24
C LEU A 240 23.06 3.66 10.24
N VAL A 241 22.18 2.67 10.28
CA VAL A 241 21.03 2.63 11.20
C VAL A 241 21.48 2.44 12.65
N ASP A 242 22.44 1.53 12.86
CA ASP A 242 23.00 1.21 14.18
C ASP A 242 23.86 2.35 14.74
N HIS A 243 24.24 3.32 13.91
CA HIS A 243 25.04 4.47 14.33
C HIS A 243 24.20 5.44 15.20
N PRO A 244 24.73 5.94 16.33
CA PRO A 244 23.99 6.84 17.23
C PRO A 244 23.41 8.10 16.55
N LEU A 245 24.21 8.75 15.70
CA LEU A 245 23.81 9.94 14.94
C LEU A 245 22.98 9.65 13.66
N ASN A 246 22.19 8.58 13.62
CA ASN A 246 21.45 8.15 12.43
C ASN A 246 20.47 9.20 11.86
N HIS A 247 19.93 10.10 12.69
CA HIS A 247 19.02 11.17 12.30
C HIS A 247 19.58 12.08 11.18
N LYS A 248 20.91 12.28 11.12
CA LYS A 248 21.54 13.12 10.09
C LYS A 248 21.49 12.50 8.70
N VAL A 249 21.19 11.21 8.61
CA VAL A 249 21.19 10.41 7.37
C VAL A 249 19.80 9.80 7.14
N GLU A 250 18.77 10.29 7.84
CA GLU A 250 17.40 9.80 7.73
C GLU A 250 16.89 9.82 6.29
N ASP A 251 17.05 10.94 5.59
CA ASP A 251 16.61 11.09 4.18
C ASP A 251 17.24 10.06 3.24
N PHE A 252 18.48 9.63 3.53
CA PHE A 252 19.14 8.58 2.75
C PHE A 252 18.59 7.21 3.11
N ILE A 253 18.38 6.92 4.39
CA ILE A 253 17.85 5.63 4.86
C ILE A 253 16.41 5.44 4.37
N MET A 254 15.57 6.47 4.48
CA MET A 254 14.15 6.43 4.09
C MET A 254 13.95 6.25 2.59
N ARG A 255 14.90 6.68 1.74
CA ARG A 255 14.87 6.37 0.29
C ARG A 255 14.89 4.87 0.00
N TYR A 256 15.47 4.06 0.89
CA TYR A 256 15.58 2.61 0.74
C TYR A 256 14.68 1.82 1.70
N ARG A 257 13.73 2.49 2.35
CA ARG A 257 12.75 1.88 3.24
C ARG A 257 11.33 2.13 2.76
N GLU A 258 10.47 1.16 3.02
CA GLU A 258 9.03 1.28 2.77
C GLU A 258 8.30 1.31 4.11
N LYS A 259 7.33 2.21 4.23
CA LYS A 259 6.45 2.23 5.41
C LYS A 259 5.64 0.95 5.42
N PHE A 260 5.63 0.26 6.56
CA PHE A 260 4.79 -0.90 6.75
C PHE A 260 3.34 -0.45 6.83
N GLN A 261 2.54 -0.74 5.79
CA GLN A 261 1.10 -0.53 5.83
C GLN A 261 0.45 -1.67 6.63
N GLY A 262 0.65 -1.66 7.95
CA GLY A 262 -0.04 -2.57 8.84
C GLY A 262 -1.52 -2.23 8.87
N THR A 263 -2.35 -2.95 8.12
CA THR A 263 -3.80 -2.80 8.20
C THR A 263 -4.27 -3.30 9.57
N GLN A 264 -4.30 -2.43 10.57
CA GLN A 264 -4.99 -2.71 11.83
C GLN A 264 -6.49 -2.76 11.53
N THR A 265 -7.02 -3.96 11.28
CA THR A 265 -8.45 -4.16 11.15
C THR A 265 -9.06 -4.16 12.55
N ASN A 266 -9.51 -2.98 12.99
CA ASN A 266 -10.51 -2.89 14.05
C ASN A 266 -11.87 -2.84 13.34
N PRO A 267 -12.54 -4.00 13.09
CA PRO A 267 -13.80 -4.01 12.38
C PRO A 267 -14.86 -3.32 13.25
N LYS A 268 -15.11 -2.03 13.02
CA LYS A 268 -16.25 -1.34 13.62
C LYS A 268 -17.50 -1.70 12.83
N TYR A 269 -18.44 -2.42 13.45
CA TYR A 269 -19.73 -2.70 12.84
C TYR A 269 -20.66 -1.50 13.06
N LYS A 270 -21.40 -1.10 12.02
CA LYS A 270 -22.31 0.05 12.08
C LYS A 270 -23.50 -0.26 13.00
N ILE A 271 -23.76 0.62 13.97
CA ILE A 271 -25.02 0.63 14.74
C ILE A 271 -26.10 1.10 13.76
N LEU A 272 -27.16 0.32 13.59
CA LEU A 272 -28.11 0.54 12.49
C LEU A 272 -29.25 1.46 12.90
N GLU A 273 -29.82 1.25 14.08
CA GLU A 273 -31.00 1.97 14.58
C GLU A 273 -30.86 2.16 16.09
N GLU A 274 -31.08 3.39 16.56
CA GLU A 274 -31.35 3.70 17.96
C GLU A 274 -32.86 3.91 18.05
N SER A 275 -33.56 3.02 18.76
CA SER A 275 -35.01 3.15 18.97
C SER A 275 -35.31 4.33 19.89
N GLU A 276 -36.53 4.86 19.84
CA GLU A 276 -37.01 5.93 20.73
C GLU A 276 -36.89 5.54 22.22
N ASP A 277 -36.93 4.23 22.51
CA ASP A 277 -36.71 3.65 23.85
C ASP A 277 -35.23 3.61 24.30
N GLY A 278 -34.30 4.11 23.48
CA GLY A 278 -32.84 4.06 23.72
C GLY A 278 -32.21 2.69 23.46
N SER A 279 -32.95 1.73 22.91
CA SER A 279 -32.43 0.41 22.55
C SER A 279 -31.60 0.47 21.26
N LYS A 280 -30.38 -0.10 21.32
CA LYS A 280 -29.44 -0.17 20.20
C LYS A 280 -29.66 -1.48 19.46
N VAL A 281 -29.93 -1.37 18.16
CA VAL A 281 -30.08 -2.51 17.26
C VAL A 281 -28.88 -2.61 16.34
N ILE A 282 -28.19 -3.75 16.39
CA ILE A 282 -27.02 -4.05 15.57
C ILE A 282 -27.32 -5.29 14.75
N ARG A 283 -27.05 -5.26 13.45
CA ARG A 283 -27.13 -6.44 12.58
C ARG A 283 -25.76 -6.79 12.04
N ALA A 284 -25.47 -8.08 12.04
CA ALA A 284 -24.26 -8.61 11.43
C ALA A 284 -24.54 -9.96 10.77
N GLU A 285 -23.75 -10.24 9.73
CA GLU A 285 -23.78 -11.52 9.05
C GLU A 285 -22.71 -12.46 9.60
N GLY A 286 -23.04 -13.74 9.70
CA GLY A 286 -22.15 -14.83 10.02
C GLY A 286 -22.22 -15.94 8.98
N GLY A 287 -21.11 -16.64 8.75
CA GLY A 287 -21.06 -17.72 7.77
C GLY A 287 -20.11 -18.83 8.18
N ARG A 288 -20.55 -20.07 8.07
CA ARG A 288 -19.74 -21.27 8.33
C ARG A 288 -20.14 -22.39 7.37
N LYS A 289 -19.16 -22.92 6.64
CA LYS A 289 -19.39 -23.86 5.53
C LYS A 289 -20.41 -23.26 4.55
N THR A 290 -21.55 -23.92 4.37
CA THR A 290 -22.67 -23.49 3.52
C THR A 290 -23.76 -22.74 4.28
N ALA A 291 -23.70 -22.67 5.62
CA ALA A 291 -24.67 -21.94 6.43
C ALA A 291 -24.37 -20.44 6.42
N LYS A 292 -25.42 -19.64 6.24
CA LYS A 292 -25.41 -18.18 6.39
C LYS A 292 -26.40 -17.80 7.48
N ALA A 293 -26.00 -16.86 8.34
CA ALA A 293 -26.81 -16.36 9.44
C ALA A 293 -26.82 -14.83 9.40
N GLU A 294 -28.01 -14.24 9.44
CA GLU A 294 -28.22 -12.83 9.74
C GLU A 294 -28.64 -12.73 11.20
N VAL A 295 -27.85 -12.03 12.00
CA VAL A 295 -28.09 -11.88 13.43
C VAL A 295 -28.41 -10.43 13.72
N LYS A 296 -29.54 -10.19 14.37
CA LYS A 296 -29.94 -8.92 14.95
C LYS A 296 -29.80 -9.03 16.46
N LEU A 297 -29.02 -8.13 17.04
CA LEU A 297 -28.77 -8.04 18.48
C LEU A 297 -29.35 -6.72 18.99
N ILE A 298 -30.14 -6.82 20.05
CA ILE A 298 -30.82 -5.69 20.70
C ILE A 298 -30.23 -5.54 22.11
N SER A 299 -29.80 -4.32 22.45
CA SER A 299 -29.23 -4.00 23.76
C SER A 299 -29.76 -2.66 24.27
N PRO A 300 -30.26 -2.56 25.53
CA PRO A 300 -30.42 -3.64 26.52
C PRO A 300 -31.56 -4.60 26.15
N GLY A 301 -31.52 -5.83 26.67
CA GLY A 301 -32.50 -6.89 26.43
C GLY A 301 -32.66 -7.84 27.61
N THR A 302 -33.54 -8.84 27.48
CA THR A 302 -33.89 -9.83 28.52
C THR A 302 -33.12 -11.15 28.43
N GLY A 303 -32.25 -11.33 27.44
CA GLY A 303 -31.57 -12.60 27.17
C GLY A 303 -32.38 -13.56 26.28
N LYS A 304 -33.43 -13.07 25.62
CA LYS A 304 -34.27 -13.87 24.74
C LYS A 304 -33.53 -14.18 23.46
N PHE A 305 -33.39 -15.48 23.17
CA PHE A 305 -32.82 -15.97 21.92
C PHE A 305 -33.93 -16.55 21.03
N THR A 306 -34.04 -16.05 19.81
CA THR A 306 -34.92 -16.60 18.77
C THR A 306 -34.14 -16.90 17.49
N CYS A 307 -34.41 -18.05 16.88
CA CYS A 307 -33.83 -18.50 15.62
C CYS A 307 -34.97 -18.92 14.68
N ASN A 308 -35.13 -18.24 13.54
CA ASN A 308 -36.22 -18.48 12.58
C ASN A 308 -37.62 -18.51 13.23
N GLY A 309 -37.86 -17.65 14.22
CA GLY A 309 -39.12 -17.58 14.97
C GLY A 309 -39.29 -18.65 16.06
N GLN A 310 -38.34 -19.58 16.20
CA GLN A 310 -38.34 -20.59 17.26
C GLN A 310 -37.37 -20.21 18.39
N PRO A 311 -37.59 -20.64 19.64
CA PRO A 311 -36.65 -20.39 20.74
C PRO A 311 -35.38 -21.24 20.60
N ILE A 312 -34.52 -21.22 21.61
CA ILE A 312 -33.25 -21.98 21.63
C ILE A 312 -33.39 -23.50 21.41
N ASN A 313 -34.61 -24.04 21.59
CA ASN A 313 -34.97 -25.43 21.28
C ASN A 313 -34.79 -25.79 19.80
N TYR A 314 -34.66 -24.81 18.90
CA TYR A 314 -34.28 -25.04 17.50
C TYR A 314 -33.01 -25.90 17.36
N PHE A 315 -32.06 -25.74 18.29
CA PHE A 315 -30.88 -26.59 18.39
C PHE A 315 -31.12 -27.67 19.45
N PRO A 316 -31.35 -28.94 19.09
CA PRO A 316 -31.52 -30.01 20.06
C PRO A 316 -30.19 -30.37 20.75
N SER A 317 -29.07 -30.25 20.03
CA SER A 317 -27.73 -30.57 20.56
C SER A 317 -27.21 -29.50 21.51
N VAL A 318 -26.76 -29.91 22.69
CA VAL A 318 -26.15 -29.03 23.70
C VAL A 318 -24.90 -28.32 23.16
N ILE A 319 -24.06 -29.04 22.40
CA ILE A 319 -22.84 -28.49 21.78
C ILE A 319 -23.16 -27.29 20.85
N CYS A 320 -24.30 -27.35 20.15
CA CYS A 320 -24.73 -26.24 19.29
C CYS A 320 -25.16 -25.02 20.11
N ARG A 321 -25.80 -25.24 21.28
CA ARG A 321 -26.21 -24.17 22.20
C ARG A 321 -25.00 -23.51 22.87
N GLU A 322 -24.02 -24.30 23.31
CA GLU A 322 -22.75 -23.82 23.89
C GLU A 322 -22.02 -22.89 22.91
N GLN A 323 -21.98 -23.25 21.62
CA GLN A 323 -21.34 -22.38 20.61
C GLN A 323 -22.01 -21.01 20.48
N ILE A 324 -23.33 -20.93 20.68
CA ILE A 324 -24.11 -19.68 20.62
C ILE A 324 -23.89 -18.86 21.90
N MET A 325 -23.78 -19.52 23.05
CA MET A 325 -23.59 -18.89 24.36
C MET A 325 -22.16 -18.35 24.56
N PHE A 326 -21.15 -19.06 24.05
CA PHE A 326 -19.73 -18.72 24.22
C PHE A 326 -19.35 -17.24 23.99
N PRO A 327 -19.79 -16.55 22.90
CA PRO A 327 -19.48 -15.13 22.72
C PRO A 327 -20.15 -14.21 23.74
N LEU A 328 -21.35 -14.56 24.24
CA LEU A 328 -22.08 -13.79 25.24
C LEU A 328 -21.43 -13.91 26.62
N GLU A 329 -20.98 -15.12 26.95
CA GLU A 329 -20.25 -15.41 28.19
C GLU A 329 -18.90 -14.70 28.23
N LEU A 330 -18.10 -14.82 27.17
CA LEU A 330 -16.78 -14.16 27.10
C LEU A 330 -16.88 -12.63 27.19
N ALA A 331 -17.95 -12.05 26.64
CA ALA A 331 -18.20 -10.61 26.70
C ALA A 331 -18.84 -10.15 28.01
N GLY A 332 -19.24 -11.06 28.91
CA GLY A 332 -19.98 -10.72 30.14
C GLY A 332 -21.35 -10.11 29.87
N LYS A 333 -21.97 -10.42 28.72
CA LYS A 333 -23.27 -9.87 28.27
C LYS A 333 -24.40 -10.91 28.26
N LEU A 334 -24.19 -12.04 28.93
CA LEU A 334 -25.20 -13.07 29.08
C LEU A 334 -26.40 -12.50 29.87
N GLY A 335 -27.62 -12.64 29.32
CA GLY A 335 -28.85 -12.11 29.92
C GLY A 335 -29.09 -10.61 29.76
N GLN A 336 -28.18 -9.86 29.10
CA GLN A 336 -28.30 -8.40 28.91
C GLN A 336 -28.71 -7.99 27.49
N VAL A 337 -28.76 -8.94 26.57
CA VAL A 337 -29.01 -8.70 25.14
C VAL A 337 -30.00 -9.70 24.59
N ASP A 338 -30.87 -9.25 23.70
CA ASP A 338 -31.78 -10.12 22.95
C ASP A 338 -31.19 -10.40 21.57
N VAL A 339 -31.33 -11.65 21.12
CA VAL A 339 -30.73 -12.12 19.87
C VAL A 339 -31.82 -12.72 19.00
N GLU A 340 -31.99 -12.16 17.81
CA GLU A 340 -32.84 -12.67 16.75
C GLU A 340 -31.96 -13.11 15.58
N ALA A 341 -31.95 -14.41 15.29
CA ALA A 341 -31.17 -14.99 14.20
C ALA A 341 -32.09 -15.50 13.09
N LYS A 342 -31.78 -15.14 11.84
CA LYS A 342 -32.32 -15.77 10.64
C LYS A 342 -31.20 -16.60 10.01
N VAL A 343 -31.44 -17.89 9.81
CA VAL A 343 -30.40 -18.82 9.33
C VAL A 343 -30.89 -19.67 8.20
N GLU A 344 -30.05 -19.79 7.17
CA GLU A 344 -30.32 -20.54 5.96
C GLU A 344 -29.13 -21.43 5.57
N GLY A 345 -29.46 -22.62 5.03
CA GLY A 345 -28.49 -23.58 4.52
C GLY A 345 -27.68 -24.31 5.60
N GLY A 346 -26.83 -25.24 5.14
CA GLY A 346 -25.97 -26.06 5.99
C GLY A 346 -26.73 -27.07 6.86
N GLY A 347 -26.13 -27.45 7.99
CA GLY A 347 -26.75 -28.28 9.03
C GLY A 347 -26.54 -27.66 10.41
N GLN A 348 -27.13 -28.23 11.45
CA GLN A 348 -27.21 -27.62 12.79
C GLN A 348 -25.87 -27.12 13.37
N SER A 349 -24.79 -27.89 13.24
CA SER A 349 -23.44 -27.47 13.68
C SER A 349 -22.83 -26.36 12.81
N GLY A 350 -23.19 -26.31 11.52
CA GLY A 350 -22.79 -25.21 10.64
C GLY A 350 -23.54 -23.92 10.99
N GLN A 351 -24.85 -24.05 11.24
CA GLN A 351 -25.76 -22.96 11.59
C GLN A 351 -25.39 -22.32 12.92
N SER A 352 -25.23 -23.10 14.00
CA SER A 352 -24.79 -22.59 15.31
C SER A 352 -23.47 -21.83 15.23
N GLY A 353 -22.47 -22.36 14.52
CA GLY A 353 -21.21 -21.65 14.34
C GLY A 353 -21.30 -20.42 13.44
N ALA A 354 -22.27 -20.33 12.53
CA ALA A 354 -22.55 -19.12 11.76
C ALA A 354 -23.20 -18.04 12.65
N ILE A 355 -24.19 -18.42 13.46
CA ILE A 355 -24.82 -17.54 14.47
C ILE A 355 -23.76 -17.02 15.45
N ARG A 356 -22.88 -17.89 15.95
CA ARG A 356 -21.78 -17.52 16.85
C ARG A 356 -20.95 -16.38 16.29
N LEU A 357 -20.57 -16.45 15.01
CA LEU A 357 -19.83 -15.39 14.34
C LEU A 357 -20.67 -14.12 14.22
N GLY A 358 -21.95 -14.22 13.85
CA GLY A 358 -22.87 -13.08 13.79
C GLY A 358 -23.01 -12.35 15.13
N ILE A 359 -23.29 -13.08 16.21
CA ILE A 359 -23.35 -12.53 17.58
C ILE A 359 -22.03 -11.85 17.94
N SER A 360 -20.90 -12.52 17.70
CA SER A 360 -19.58 -11.99 18.02
C SER A 360 -19.32 -10.65 17.32
N ARG A 361 -19.74 -10.52 16.06
CA ARG A 361 -19.62 -9.28 15.28
C ARG A 361 -20.52 -8.17 15.83
N CYS A 362 -21.77 -8.49 16.20
CA CYS A 362 -22.64 -7.51 16.83
C CYS A 362 -22.08 -6.98 18.15
N LEU A 363 -21.48 -7.84 18.97
CA LEU A 363 -20.91 -7.47 20.27
C LEU A 363 -19.75 -6.48 20.17
N VAL A 364 -18.98 -6.47 19.06
CA VAL A 364 -17.84 -5.54 18.89
C VAL A 364 -18.25 -4.08 18.98
N SER A 365 -19.48 -3.73 18.64
CA SER A 365 -19.99 -2.35 18.72
C SER A 365 -20.51 -1.97 20.11
N ILE A 366 -20.66 -2.93 21.02
CA ILE A 366 -21.20 -2.71 22.38
C ILE A 366 -20.09 -2.73 23.44
N VAL A 367 -19.05 -3.54 23.23
CA VAL A 367 -18.04 -3.83 24.26
C VAL A 367 -16.75 -3.04 24.04
N ASP A 368 -16.00 -2.82 25.12
CA ASP A 368 -14.71 -2.14 25.14
C ASP A 368 -13.65 -2.81 24.24
N GLU A 369 -12.68 -2.00 23.79
CA GLU A 369 -11.63 -2.44 22.86
C GLU A 369 -10.79 -3.61 23.41
N GLU A 370 -10.55 -3.66 24.73
CA GLU A 370 -9.83 -4.76 25.37
C GLU A 370 -10.56 -6.11 25.21
N THR A 371 -11.88 -6.12 25.40
CA THR A 371 -12.68 -7.33 25.24
C THR A 371 -12.78 -7.72 23.77
N VAL A 372 -12.83 -6.75 22.85
CA VAL A 372 -12.73 -7.03 21.41
C VAL A 372 -11.41 -7.73 21.08
N GLN A 373 -10.29 -7.31 21.67
CA GLN A 373 -9.02 -8.00 21.51
C GLN A 373 -9.06 -9.42 22.10
N LYS A 374 -9.67 -9.63 23.27
CA LYS A 374 -9.88 -10.98 23.85
C LYS A 374 -10.72 -11.86 22.92
N MET A 375 -11.81 -11.34 22.36
CA MET A 375 -12.65 -12.05 21.39
C MET A 375 -11.88 -12.39 20.10
N ARG A 376 -11.01 -11.49 19.64
CA ARG A 376 -10.14 -11.73 18.49
C ARG A 376 -9.15 -12.86 18.76
N LEU A 377 -8.48 -12.83 19.92
CA LEU A 377 -7.54 -13.88 20.35
C LEU A 377 -8.24 -15.23 20.55
N ALA A 378 -9.48 -15.22 21.07
CA ALA A 378 -10.33 -16.41 21.20
C ALA A 378 -10.85 -16.94 19.85
N GLY A 379 -10.59 -16.26 18.73
CA GLY A 379 -11.01 -16.68 17.39
C GLY A 379 -12.50 -16.53 17.11
N LEU A 380 -13.21 -15.67 17.85
CA LEU A 380 -14.65 -15.43 17.68
C LEU A 380 -14.97 -14.54 16.46
N LEU A 381 -14.08 -13.61 16.13
CA LEU A 381 -14.25 -12.66 15.02
C LEU A 381 -13.74 -13.19 13.68
N THR A 382 -13.05 -14.33 13.68
CA THR A 382 -12.47 -14.94 12.49
C THR A 382 -13.44 -15.93 11.86
N ARG A 383 -13.75 -15.74 10.57
CA ARG A 383 -14.53 -16.71 9.80
C ARG A 383 -13.72 -17.98 9.61
N ASP A 384 -14.30 -19.14 9.94
CA ASP A 384 -13.67 -20.45 9.71
C ASP A 384 -13.59 -20.72 8.19
N PRO A 385 -12.37 -20.76 7.59
CA PRO A 385 -12.21 -20.94 6.14
C PRO A 385 -12.38 -22.40 5.71
N ARG A 386 -12.51 -23.35 6.64
CA ARG A 386 -12.57 -24.78 6.33
C ARG A 386 -13.88 -25.13 5.63
N MET A 387 -13.76 -25.55 4.36
CA MET A 387 -14.86 -26.05 3.54
C MET A 387 -14.60 -27.47 3.03
N ARG A 388 -15.66 -28.15 2.58
CA ARG A 388 -15.53 -29.48 1.98
C ARG A 388 -14.71 -29.37 0.70
N GLU A 389 -13.56 -30.01 0.70
CA GLU A 389 -12.69 -30.10 -0.48
C GLU A 389 -13.38 -30.94 -1.58
N ARG A 390 -13.29 -30.49 -2.85
CA ARG A 390 -13.88 -31.23 -3.98
C ARG A 390 -13.22 -32.61 -4.15
N SER A 391 -13.99 -33.56 -4.66
CA SER A 391 -13.45 -34.85 -5.13
C SER A 391 -12.58 -34.61 -6.38
N LYS A 392 -11.55 -35.44 -6.57
CA LYS A 392 -10.69 -35.38 -7.76
C LYS A 392 -11.00 -36.58 -8.64
N PRO A 393 -10.98 -36.41 -9.98
CA PRO A 393 -11.05 -37.55 -10.88
C PRO A 393 -9.91 -38.54 -10.55
N PHE A 394 -10.16 -39.82 -10.78
CA PHE A 394 -9.25 -40.93 -10.49
C PHE A 394 -8.95 -41.21 -8.99
N LYS A 395 -9.42 -40.39 -8.05
CA LYS A 395 -9.40 -40.69 -6.60
C LYS A 395 -10.77 -41.18 -6.10
N LYS A 396 -10.79 -41.89 -4.96
CA LYS A 396 -12.06 -42.34 -4.33
C LYS A 396 -12.79 -41.19 -3.63
N GLY A 397 -12.06 -40.15 -3.22
CA GLY A 397 -12.64 -38.93 -2.66
C GLY A 397 -11.70 -37.73 -2.82
N ALA A 398 -11.85 -36.73 -1.96
CA ALA A 398 -10.98 -35.54 -2.00
C ALA A 398 -9.50 -35.87 -1.77
N ARG A 399 -9.20 -36.78 -0.84
CA ARG A 399 -7.81 -37.18 -0.51
C ARG A 399 -7.57 -38.68 -0.60
N LYS A 400 -8.59 -39.50 -0.31
CA LYS A 400 -8.51 -40.97 -0.33
C LYS A 400 -8.19 -41.48 -1.74
N GLY A 401 -7.03 -42.10 -1.89
CA GLY A 401 -6.65 -42.84 -3.09
C GLY A 401 -7.52 -44.09 -3.30
N ARG A 402 -7.50 -44.63 -4.51
CA ARG A 402 -7.96 -46.01 -4.73
C ARG A 402 -6.94 -46.97 -4.11
N VAL A 403 -7.36 -48.20 -3.83
CA VAL A 403 -6.43 -49.24 -3.37
C VAL A 403 -5.40 -49.46 -4.47
N TRP A 404 -4.13 -49.23 -4.15
CA TRP A 404 -3.03 -49.49 -5.07
C TRP A 404 -2.67 -50.97 -4.99
N LYS A 405 -2.72 -51.67 -6.13
CA LYS A 405 -2.24 -53.05 -6.25
C LYS A 405 -0.80 -53.01 -6.77
N LYS A 406 0.13 -53.59 -6.00
CA LYS A 406 1.56 -53.58 -6.32
C LYS A 406 1.96 -54.62 -7.37
N ARG A 407 1.19 -55.71 -7.50
CA ARG A 407 1.47 -56.88 -8.34
C ARG A 407 0.33 -57.10 -9.31
#